data_AF-A0A2K1PF24-F1
#
_entry.id   AF-A0A2K1PF24-F1
#
_cell.length_a   1.000
_cell.length_b   1.000
_cell.length_c   1.000
_cell.angle_alpha   90.00
_cell.angle_beta   90.00
_cell.angle_gamma   90.00
#
_symmetry.space_group_name_H-M   'P 1'
#
loop_
_entity.id
_entity.type
_entity.pdbx_description
1 polymer ?
#
loop_
_entity_poly.entity_id
_entity_poly.type
_entity_poly.pdbx_seq_one_letter_code
_entity_poly.pdbx_strand_id
1 'polypeptide(L)'
;MKVNIEDYYKRTNQNITPKSLKKEKKSPFTLAEMLYGTFNTVISVLFILLILITNTLKPIINDIINPNFPLETRQIFFLSILILILGILFEIYAIEKARLHRYSVTGAIIFFFSLFMAFSITYIIIKYSLNWVGIQLFGQTEIGQNKWFYLPSIVYLGYSIFNIYYSFALMNSQ
;
A
#
# COMPACT_ATOMS: atom_id res chain seq x y z
N MET A 1 -64.52 28.91 24.94
CA MET A 1 -63.09 28.64 25.20
C MET A 1 -62.29 29.74 24.48
N LYS A 2 -61.74 30.72 25.21
CA LYS A 2 -60.97 31.82 24.58
C LYS A 2 -59.55 31.31 24.33
N VAL A 3 -59.20 31.12 23.07
CA VAL A 3 -57.85 30.75 22.66
C VAL A 3 -56.96 31.97 22.87
N ASN A 4 -55.96 31.85 23.73
CA ASN A 4 -55.00 32.93 23.98
C ASN A 4 -54.00 32.97 22.82
N ILE A 5 -54.07 34.04 22.03
CA ILE A 5 -53.24 34.25 20.83
C ILE A 5 -51.77 34.51 21.23
N GLU A 6 -51.52 34.95 22.45
CA GLU A 6 -50.17 35.20 22.98
C GLU A 6 -49.34 33.90 23.05
N ASP A 7 -49.96 32.74 23.27
CA ASP A 7 -49.26 31.45 23.27
C ASP A 7 -48.75 31.05 21.88
N TYR A 8 -49.41 31.51 20.81
CA TYR A 8 -48.98 31.27 19.43
C TYR A 8 -47.71 32.08 19.09
N TYR A 9 -47.61 33.32 19.59
CA TYR A 9 -46.43 34.16 19.36
C TYR A 9 -45.26 33.82 20.29
N LYS A 10 -45.52 33.29 21.49
CA LYS A 10 -44.46 32.86 22.42
C LYS A 10 -43.66 31.66 21.89
N ARG A 11 -44.30 30.77 21.12
CA ARG A 11 -43.62 29.63 20.46
C ARG A 11 -42.75 30.03 19.27
N THR A 12 -43.04 31.17 18.65
CA THR A 12 -42.38 31.58 17.40
C THR A 12 -41.10 32.40 17.66
N ASN A 13 -40.97 32.98 18.86
CA ASN A 13 -39.81 33.78 19.28
C ASN A 13 -38.76 33.01 20.11
N GLN A 14 -38.83 31.67 20.16
CA GLN A 14 -37.65 30.91 20.54
C GLN A 14 -36.66 30.99 19.38
N ASN A 15 -35.72 31.93 19.51
CA ASN A 15 -34.55 32.07 18.67
C ASN A 15 -33.95 30.70 18.36
N ILE A 16 -34.32 30.14 17.21
CA ILE A 16 -33.56 29.12 16.54
C ILE A 16 -32.34 29.89 16.01
N THR A 17 -31.39 30.20 16.89
CA THR A 17 -30.03 30.48 16.47
C THR A 17 -29.68 29.30 15.58
N PRO A 18 -29.46 29.49 14.26
CA PRO A 18 -29.03 28.39 13.42
C PRO A 18 -27.77 27.88 14.08
N LYS A 19 -27.82 26.64 14.57
CA LYS A 19 -26.69 25.92 15.15
C LYS A 19 -25.61 26.09 14.10
N SER A 20 -24.62 26.95 14.37
CA SER A 20 -23.63 27.36 13.37
C SER A 20 -23.17 26.07 12.73
N LEU A 21 -23.42 25.90 11.42
CA LEU A 21 -22.83 24.81 10.66
C LEU A 21 -21.34 25.00 10.90
N LYS A 22 -20.78 24.25 11.86
CA LYS A 22 -19.35 24.15 12.06
C LYS A 22 -18.89 23.74 10.67
N LYS A 23 -18.24 24.65 9.94
CA LYS A 23 -17.52 24.27 8.74
C LYS A 23 -16.62 23.14 9.21
N GLU A 24 -16.97 21.90 8.88
CA GLU A 24 -16.06 20.79 9.07
C GLU A 24 -14.78 21.24 8.39
N LYS A 25 -13.73 21.37 9.21
CA LYS A 25 -12.41 21.71 8.73
C LYS A 25 -12.12 20.66 7.67
N LYS A 26 -12.13 21.05 6.39
CA LYS A 26 -11.80 20.13 5.30
C LYS A 26 -10.48 19.49 5.71
N SER A 27 -10.51 18.18 5.90
CA SER A 27 -9.35 17.37 6.25
C SER A 27 -8.20 17.80 5.33
N PRO A 28 -7.00 18.07 5.86
CA PRO A 28 -5.88 18.48 5.03
C PRO A 28 -5.70 17.43 3.92
N PHE A 29 -5.69 17.95 2.70
CA PHE A 29 -5.74 17.22 1.45
C PHE A 29 -4.81 15.99 1.45
N THR A 30 -5.38 14.80 1.26
CA THR A 30 -4.74 13.46 1.32
C THR A 30 -3.89 13.11 0.10
N LEU A 31 -3.29 14.12 -0.52
CA LEU A 31 -2.56 13.96 -1.78
C LEU A 31 -1.28 13.13 -1.61
N ALA A 32 -0.65 13.18 -0.43
CA ALA A 32 0.50 12.33 -0.14
C ALA A 32 0.14 10.84 -0.15
N GLU A 33 -0.94 10.45 0.53
CA GLU A 33 -1.41 9.06 0.56
C GLU A 33 -1.90 8.59 -0.81
N MET A 34 -2.59 9.46 -1.57
CA MET A 34 -2.98 9.14 -2.97
C MET A 34 -1.77 8.92 -3.86
N LEU A 35 -0.81 9.86 -3.88
CA LEU A 35 0.39 9.74 -4.72
C LEU A 35 1.22 8.52 -4.35
N TYR A 36 1.35 8.24 -3.05
CA TYR A 36 2.05 7.07 -2.57
C TYR A 36 1.35 5.77 -2.98
N GLY A 37 0.01 5.73 -2.85
CA GLY A 37 -0.81 4.62 -3.31
C GLY A 37 -0.65 4.37 -4.81
N THR A 38 -0.79 5.42 -5.62
CA THR A 38 -0.66 5.33 -7.08
C THR A 38 0.75 4.92 -7.51
N PHE A 39 1.80 5.45 -6.88
CA PHE A 39 3.18 5.04 -7.17
C PHE A 39 3.39 3.54 -6.95
N ASN A 40 2.89 3.01 -5.84
CA ASN A 40 2.96 1.58 -5.53
C ASN A 40 2.16 0.74 -6.51
N THR A 41 0.95 1.18 -6.88
CA THR A 41 0.13 0.53 -7.90
C THR A 41 0.84 0.48 -9.25
N VAL A 42 1.41 1.60 -9.71
CA VAL A 42 2.12 1.66 -11.00
C VAL A 42 3.36 0.75 -10.99
N ILE A 43 4.19 0.82 -9.95
CA ILE A 43 5.41 0.00 -9.84
C ILE A 43 5.08 -1.48 -9.80
N SER A 44 4.08 -1.88 -9.00
CA SER A 44 3.69 -3.28 -8.91
C SER A 44 3.14 -3.82 -10.23
N VAL A 45 2.33 -3.04 -10.95
CA VAL A 45 1.85 -3.40 -12.29
C VAL A 45 3.02 -3.56 -13.27
N LEU A 46 4.00 -2.64 -13.25
CA LEU A 46 5.19 -2.75 -14.08
C LEU A 46 5.98 -4.05 -13.79
N PHE A 47 6.20 -4.39 -12.53
CA PHE A 47 6.87 -5.64 -12.16
C PHE A 47 6.08 -6.87 -12.58
N ILE A 48 4.76 -6.88 -12.37
CA ILE A 48 3.88 -7.97 -12.79
C ILE A 48 3.97 -8.16 -14.31
N LEU A 49 3.90 -7.09 -15.10
CA LEU A 49 4.02 -7.15 -16.55
C LEU A 49 5.39 -7.69 -16.98
N LEU A 50 6.47 -7.21 -16.38
CA LEU A 50 7.82 -7.70 -16.65
C LEU A 50 7.94 -9.20 -16.36
N ILE A 51 7.39 -9.65 -15.24
CA ILE A 51 7.38 -11.06 -14.86
C ILE A 51 6.61 -11.90 -15.88
N LEU A 52 5.42 -11.45 -16.30
CA LEU A 52 4.62 -12.15 -17.31
C LEU A 52 5.39 -12.30 -18.62
N ILE A 53 6.01 -11.21 -19.10
CA ILE A 53 6.85 -11.22 -20.31
C ILE A 53 8.01 -12.22 -20.15
N THR A 54 8.74 -12.15 -19.04
CA THR A 54 9.89 -13.05 -18.81
C THR A 54 9.48 -14.52 -18.73
N ASN A 55 8.32 -14.83 -18.15
CA ASN A 55 7.81 -16.20 -18.09
C ASN A 55 7.34 -16.72 -19.44
N THR A 56 6.75 -15.87 -20.28
CA THR A 56 6.40 -16.23 -21.66
C THR A 56 7.66 -16.48 -22.50
N LEU A 57 8.73 -15.72 -22.27
CA LEU A 57 10.01 -15.88 -22.96
C LEU A 57 10.90 -17.00 -22.38
N LYS A 58 10.57 -17.54 -21.20
CA LYS A 58 11.37 -18.56 -20.50
C LYS A 58 11.73 -19.76 -21.39
N PRO A 59 10.83 -20.35 -22.19
CA PRO A 59 11.19 -21.46 -23.08
C PRO A 59 12.27 -21.07 -24.09
N ILE A 60 12.14 -19.90 -24.71
CA ILE A 60 13.12 -19.38 -25.69
C ILE A 60 14.48 -19.16 -25.02
N ILE A 61 14.49 -18.60 -23.80
CA ILE A 61 15.73 -18.39 -23.03
C ILE A 61 16.39 -19.73 -22.70
N ASN A 62 15.60 -20.72 -22.29
CA ASN A 62 16.10 -22.04 -21.96
C ASN A 62 16.71 -22.76 -23.18
N ASP A 63 16.09 -22.60 -24.35
CA ASP A 63 16.60 -23.18 -25.60
C ASP A 63 17.90 -22.52 -26.08
N ILE A 64 18.08 -21.21 -25.82
CA ILE A 64 19.26 -20.45 -26.26
C ILE A 64 20.43 -20.57 -25.28
N ILE A 65 20.16 -20.52 -23.97
CA ILE A 65 21.20 -20.43 -22.94
C ILE A 65 21.45 -21.79 -22.29
N ASN A 66 20.43 -22.35 -21.64
CA ASN A 66 20.51 -23.62 -20.93
C ASN A 66 19.10 -24.16 -20.62
N PRO A 67 18.78 -25.43 -20.95
CA PRO A 67 17.47 -26.03 -20.66
C PRO A 67 17.06 -25.94 -19.18
N ASN A 68 18.03 -25.89 -18.28
CA ASN A 68 17.85 -25.78 -16.83
C ASN A 68 18.09 -24.37 -16.29
N PHE A 69 17.95 -23.34 -17.13
CA PHE A 69 18.14 -21.96 -16.68
C PHE A 69 17.13 -21.61 -15.57
N PRO A 70 17.60 -21.10 -14.41
CA PRO A 70 16.87 -21.13 -13.16
C PRO A 70 15.84 -20.01 -12.99
N LEU A 71 15.39 -19.35 -14.06
CA LEU A 71 14.51 -18.17 -14.06
C LEU A 71 13.22 -18.39 -13.24
N GLU A 72 13.27 -18.12 -11.95
CA GLU A 72 12.19 -18.32 -10.98
C GLU A 72 11.67 -16.97 -10.48
N THR A 73 10.57 -16.50 -11.05
CA THR A 73 10.03 -15.16 -10.74
C THR A 73 8.95 -15.17 -9.65
N ARG A 74 8.66 -16.33 -9.05
CA ARG A 74 7.49 -16.52 -8.17
C ARG A 74 7.50 -15.60 -6.96
N GLN A 75 8.66 -15.42 -6.34
CA GLN A 75 8.83 -14.59 -5.15
C GLN A 75 8.71 -13.11 -5.50
N ILE A 76 9.30 -12.68 -6.63
CA ILE A 76 9.17 -11.31 -7.14
C ILE A 76 7.69 -11.02 -7.45
N PHE A 77 6.98 -11.98 -8.03
CA PHE A 77 5.55 -11.86 -8.34
C PHE A 77 4.72 -11.71 -7.07
N PHE A 78 4.96 -12.56 -6.09
CA PHE A 78 4.29 -12.49 -4.79
C PHE A 78 4.52 -11.14 -4.10
N LEU A 79 5.76 -10.64 -4.04
CA LEU A 79 6.06 -9.32 -3.47
C LEU A 79 5.41 -8.17 -4.25
N SER A 80 5.32 -8.29 -5.57
CA SER A 80 4.64 -7.30 -6.42
C SER A 80 3.15 -7.23 -6.11
N ILE A 81 2.49 -8.37 -5.89
CA ILE A 81 1.10 -8.42 -5.44
C ILE A 81 0.93 -7.74 -4.08
N LEU A 82 1.84 -7.99 -3.13
CA LEU A 82 1.76 -7.33 -1.83
C LEU A 82 1.87 -5.80 -1.97
N ILE A 83 2.79 -5.30 -2.81
CA ILE A 83 2.92 -3.87 -3.08
C ILE A 83 1.66 -3.30 -3.74
N LEU A 84 1.04 -4.04 -4.68
CA LEU A 84 -0.20 -3.63 -5.32
C LEU A 84 -1.33 -3.47 -4.31
N ILE A 85 -1.53 -4.48 -3.44
CA ILE A 85 -2.55 -4.44 -2.39
C ILE A 85 -2.30 -3.25 -1.46
N LEU A 86 -1.05 -3.03 -1.06
CA LEU A 86 -0.69 -1.88 -0.24
C LEU A 86 -1.03 -0.55 -0.93
N GLY A 87 -0.72 -0.41 -2.23
CA GLY A 87 -1.05 0.77 -3.02
C GLY A 87 -2.55 1.07 -3.02
N ILE A 88 -3.37 0.06 -3.30
CA ILE A 88 -4.84 0.15 -3.26
C ILE A 88 -5.34 0.55 -1.87
N LEU A 89 -4.78 -0.03 -0.80
CA LEU A 89 -5.17 0.32 0.57
C LEU A 89 -4.88 1.79 0.90
N PHE A 90 -3.75 2.35 0.44
CA PHE A 90 -3.45 3.78 0.62
C PHE A 90 -4.42 4.68 -0.15
N GLU A 91 -4.82 4.31 -1.36
CA GLU A 91 -5.83 5.05 -2.13
C GLU A 91 -7.19 5.02 -1.42
N ILE A 92 -7.60 3.85 -0.90
CA ILE A 92 -8.83 3.73 -0.08
C ILE A 92 -8.72 4.61 1.16
N TYR A 93 -7.60 4.58 1.89
CA TYR A 93 -7.40 5.41 3.08
C TYR A 93 -7.54 6.90 2.74
N ALA A 94 -6.94 7.35 1.64
CA ALA A 94 -7.02 8.74 1.21
C ALA A 94 -8.45 9.17 0.91
N ILE A 95 -9.25 8.30 0.28
CA ILE A 95 -10.68 8.54 -0.01
C ILE A 95 -11.49 8.59 1.29
N GLU A 96 -11.29 7.62 2.18
CA GLU A 96 -12.01 7.53 3.47
C GLU A 96 -11.69 8.72 4.38
N LYS A 97 -10.43 9.15 4.43
CA LYS A 97 -9.99 10.34 5.18
C LYS A 97 -10.53 11.64 4.59
N ALA A 98 -10.65 11.74 3.27
CA ALA A 98 -11.31 12.88 2.62
C ALA A 98 -12.81 12.95 2.96
N ARG A 99 -13.45 11.80 3.19
CA ARG A 99 -14.86 11.68 3.60
C ARG A 99 -15.06 11.78 5.12
N LEU A 100 -13.99 11.98 5.90
CA LEU A 100 -14.00 11.93 7.37
C LEU A 100 -14.65 10.64 7.93
N HIS A 101 -14.61 9.55 7.16
CA HIS A 101 -15.28 8.31 7.47
C HIS A 101 -14.25 7.21 7.75
N ARG A 102 -14.35 6.53 8.89
CA ARG A 102 -13.63 5.27 9.25
C ARG A 102 -12.14 5.16 8.89
N TYR A 103 -11.44 6.26 8.62
CA TYR A 103 -10.07 6.23 8.11
C TYR A 103 -9.07 5.64 9.11
N SER A 104 -9.32 5.76 10.41
CA SER A 104 -8.52 5.09 11.44
C SER A 104 -8.56 3.56 11.32
N VAL A 105 -9.70 2.97 10.94
CA VAL A 105 -9.83 1.53 10.69
C VAL A 105 -9.01 1.13 9.46
N THR A 106 -9.10 1.89 8.37
CA THR A 106 -8.28 1.65 7.18
C THR A 106 -6.78 1.79 7.49
N GLY A 107 -6.40 2.77 8.31
CA GLY A 107 -5.02 2.93 8.80
C GLY A 107 -4.54 1.71 9.59
N ALA A 108 -5.37 1.16 10.47
CA ALA A 108 -5.06 -0.08 11.20
C ALA A 108 -4.90 -1.28 10.25
N ILE A 109 -5.74 -1.42 9.22
CA ILE A 109 -5.61 -2.47 8.19
C ILE A 109 -4.27 -2.34 7.46
N ILE A 110 -3.90 -1.12 7.03
CA ILE A 110 -2.60 -0.87 6.38
C ILE A 110 -1.45 -1.24 7.33
N PHE A 111 -1.58 -0.95 8.62
CA PHE A 111 -0.55 -1.28 9.62
C PHE A 111 -0.33 -2.79 9.75
N PHE A 112 -1.38 -3.58 9.97
CA PHE A 112 -1.26 -5.03 10.03
C PHE A 112 -0.76 -5.63 8.71
N PHE A 113 -1.21 -5.09 7.58
CA PHE A 113 -0.74 -5.52 6.27
C PHE A 113 0.76 -5.21 6.06
N SER A 114 1.23 -4.05 6.55
CA SER A 114 2.64 -3.66 6.48
C SER A 114 3.51 -4.58 7.34
N LEU A 115 3.04 -4.98 8.53
CA LEU A 115 3.71 -6.00 9.35
C LEU A 115 3.82 -7.34 8.60
N PHE A 116 2.70 -7.81 8.03
CA PHE A 116 2.68 -9.04 7.24
C PHE A 116 3.66 -8.99 6.05
N MET A 117 3.72 -7.86 5.34
CA MET A 117 4.67 -7.64 4.25
C MET A 117 6.12 -7.70 4.74
N ALA A 118 6.45 -7.06 5.87
CA ALA A 118 7.79 -7.11 6.46
C ALA A 118 8.20 -8.53 6.85
N PHE A 119 7.29 -9.30 7.47
CA PHE A 119 7.53 -10.71 7.78
C PHE A 119 7.77 -11.54 6.50
N SER A 120 6.98 -11.30 5.46
CA SER A 120 7.10 -11.99 4.18
C SER A 120 8.45 -11.74 3.50
N ILE A 121 8.89 -10.47 3.46
CA ILE A 121 10.20 -10.07 2.91
C ILE A 121 11.33 -10.71 3.71
N THR A 122 11.26 -10.61 5.03
CA THR A 122 12.28 -11.18 5.92
C THR A 122 12.38 -12.69 5.75
N TYR A 123 11.25 -13.39 5.65
CA TYR A 123 11.20 -14.83 5.39
C TYR A 123 11.87 -15.20 4.06
N ILE A 124 11.57 -14.46 2.97
CA ILE A 124 12.19 -14.69 1.66
C ILE A 124 13.71 -14.54 1.76
N ILE A 125 14.20 -13.48 2.42
CA ILE A 125 15.63 -13.23 2.59
C ILE A 125 16.30 -14.35 3.41
N ILE A 126 15.70 -14.78 4.51
CA ILE A 126 16.25 -15.87 5.33
C ILE A 126 16.31 -17.18 4.52
N LYS A 127 15.26 -17.48 3.75
CA LYS A 127 15.15 -18.73 3.00
C LYS A 127 16.04 -18.78 1.76
N TYR A 128 16.18 -17.66 1.04
CA TYR A 128 16.82 -17.60 -0.27
C TYR A 128 18.09 -16.74 -0.32
N SER A 129 18.56 -16.25 0.84
CA SER A 129 19.69 -15.33 1.04
C SER A 129 19.45 -13.87 0.61
N LEU A 130 20.40 -12.98 0.93
CA LEU A 130 20.28 -11.55 0.64
C LEU A 130 20.32 -11.22 -0.86
N ASN A 131 20.97 -12.04 -1.69
CA ASN A 131 21.01 -11.88 -3.14
C ASN A 131 19.97 -12.77 -3.85
N TRP A 132 18.89 -13.12 -3.16
CA TRP A 132 17.86 -14.04 -3.67
C TRP A 132 17.34 -13.69 -5.06
N VAL A 133 17.21 -12.40 -5.40
CA VAL A 133 16.77 -11.96 -6.74
C VAL A 133 17.77 -12.41 -7.81
N GLY A 134 19.07 -12.24 -7.56
CA GLY A 134 20.12 -12.67 -8.47
C GLY A 134 20.17 -14.18 -8.62
N ILE A 135 20.10 -14.91 -7.49
CA ILE A 135 20.11 -16.38 -7.50
C ILE A 135 18.87 -16.94 -8.19
N GLN A 136 17.70 -16.32 -8.02
CA GLN A 136 16.47 -16.77 -8.67
C GLN A 136 16.41 -16.43 -10.16
N LEU A 137 17.02 -15.32 -10.60
CA LEU A 137 16.99 -14.95 -12.01
C LEU A 137 18.12 -15.61 -12.81
N PHE A 138 19.29 -15.83 -12.18
CA PHE A 138 20.52 -16.25 -12.87
C PHE A 138 21.21 -17.46 -12.23
N GLY A 139 20.68 -18.02 -11.15
CA GLY A 139 21.25 -19.20 -10.48
C GLY A 139 22.49 -18.91 -9.66
N GLN A 140 23.24 -19.97 -9.35
CA GLN A 140 24.55 -19.89 -8.69
C GLN A 140 25.68 -19.45 -9.64
N THR A 141 25.34 -18.67 -10.67
CA THR A 141 26.33 -18.11 -11.60
C THR A 141 27.01 -16.90 -10.98
N GLU A 142 28.14 -16.48 -11.55
CA GLU A 142 28.82 -15.24 -11.16
C GLU A 142 27.89 -14.01 -11.23
N ILE A 143 26.97 -13.99 -12.20
CA ILE A 143 25.94 -12.96 -12.32
C ILE A 143 24.98 -13.03 -11.14
N GLY A 144 24.42 -14.21 -10.83
CA GLY A 144 23.46 -14.35 -9.73
C GLY A 144 24.06 -14.10 -8.33
N GLN A 145 25.36 -14.33 -8.18
CA GLN A 145 26.11 -14.02 -6.95
C GLN A 145 26.63 -12.58 -6.87
N ASN A 146 26.32 -11.74 -7.87
CA ASN A 146 26.81 -10.37 -7.92
C ASN A 146 26.28 -9.53 -6.73
N LYS A 147 27.17 -8.71 -6.17
CA LYS A 147 26.89 -7.77 -5.07
C LYS A 147 25.76 -6.78 -5.36
N TRP A 148 25.47 -6.49 -6.63
CA TRP A 148 24.33 -5.66 -7.00
C TRP A 148 22.97 -6.27 -6.62
N PHE A 149 22.86 -7.60 -6.54
CA PHE A 149 21.60 -8.27 -6.19
C PHE A 149 21.28 -8.26 -4.70
N TYR A 150 22.13 -7.68 -3.86
CA TYR A 150 21.81 -7.39 -2.45
C TYR A 150 20.92 -6.15 -2.32
N LEU A 151 20.98 -5.24 -3.29
CA LEU A 151 20.27 -3.97 -3.27
C LEU A 151 18.74 -4.14 -3.19
N PRO A 152 18.09 -5.03 -3.96
CA PRO A 152 16.67 -5.29 -3.81
C PRO A 152 16.28 -5.66 -2.38
N SER A 153 17.02 -6.55 -1.72
CA SER A 153 16.73 -6.96 -0.34
C SER A 153 16.82 -5.80 0.65
N ILE A 154 17.83 -4.95 0.52
CA ILE A 154 18.01 -3.75 1.36
C ILE A 154 16.84 -2.78 1.12
N VAL A 155 16.49 -2.53 -0.15
CA VAL A 155 15.38 -1.65 -0.52
C VAL A 155 14.06 -2.19 0.02
N TYR A 156 13.76 -3.49 -0.17
CA TYR A 156 12.54 -4.11 0.34
C TYR A 156 12.44 -4.04 1.87
N LEU A 157 13.53 -4.29 2.60
CA LEU A 157 13.56 -4.17 4.06
C LEU A 157 13.31 -2.74 4.51
N GLY A 158 14.07 -1.77 3.99
CA GLY A 158 13.90 -0.35 4.33
C GLY A 158 12.48 0.14 4.00
N TYR A 159 11.96 -0.24 2.84
CA TYR A 159 10.61 0.06 2.41
C TYR A 159 9.55 -0.53 3.34
N SER A 160 9.70 -1.79 3.76
CA SER A 160 8.76 -2.43 4.70
C SER A 160 8.75 -1.77 6.08
N ILE A 161 9.91 -1.39 6.61
CA ILE A 161 10.03 -0.68 7.89
C ILE A 161 9.36 0.70 7.80
N PHE A 162 9.62 1.42 6.70
CA PHE A 162 8.95 2.69 6.41
C PHE A 162 7.44 2.53 6.41
N ASN A 163 6.90 1.51 5.73
CA ASN A 163 5.46 1.28 5.68
C ASN A 163 4.84 1.01 7.04
N ILE A 164 5.51 0.23 7.90
CA ILE A 164 5.04 -0.02 9.28
C ILE A 164 4.97 1.30 10.05
N TYR A 165 6.04 2.10 10.02
CA TYR A 165 6.07 3.38 10.72
C TYR A 165 5.01 4.35 10.19
N TYR A 166 4.93 4.48 8.87
CA TYR A 166 4.01 5.39 8.21
C TYR A 166 2.55 5.01 8.48
N SER A 167 2.21 3.73 8.36
CA SER A 167 0.86 3.23 8.65
C SER A 167 0.47 3.36 10.14
N PHE A 168 1.43 3.19 11.05
CA PHE A 168 1.22 3.48 12.47
C PHE A 168 0.88 4.96 12.70
N ALA A 169 1.58 5.87 12.02
CA ALA A 169 1.27 7.30 12.10
C ALA A 169 -0.13 7.62 11.53
N LEU A 170 -0.51 7.00 10.40
CA LEU A 170 -1.84 7.16 9.79
C LEU A 170 -2.99 6.63 10.66
N MET A 171 -2.74 5.59 11.45
CA MET A 171 -3.72 5.04 12.40
C MET A 171 -3.98 6.02 13.56
N ASN A 172 -2.96 6.76 13.98
CA ASN A 172 -2.98 7.65 15.14
C ASN A 172 -3.22 9.12 14.80
N SER A 173 -3.34 9.50 13.52
CA SER A 173 -3.70 10.86 13.13
C SER A 173 -5.18 11.11 13.47
N GLN A 174 -5.46 11.81 14.57
CA GLN A 174 -6.80 12.31 14.93
C GLN A 174 -6.93 13.79 14.64
#